data_AF-A0A529FCH0-F1
#
_entry.id   AF-A0A529FCH0-F1
#
_cell.length_a   1.000
_cell.length_b   1.000
_cell.length_c   1.000
_cell.angle_alpha   90.00
_cell.angle_beta   90.00
_cell.angle_gamma   90.00
#
_symmetry.space_group_name_H-M   'P 1'
#
loop_
_entity.id
_entity.type
_entity.pdbx_description
1 polymer ?
#
loop_
_entity_poly.entity_id
_entity_poly.type
_entity_poly.pdbx_seq_one_letter_code
_entity_poly.pdbx_strand_id
1 'polypeptide(L)'
;YLAVRNGLKPGDYTLLPVGAGNTFIAAVKQDQIQAGMTTEPTIAKLLKTGEASILVDMRTPEKTKEALGGPYPAASFYVQSAWIESHKEEAQKLANAFVKTMKFIATHSAEEIADKMPKDYYAGNRDLYVQGLAGG
;
A
#
# COMPACT_ATOMS: atom_id res chain seq x y z
N TYR A 1 11.25 -11.63 4.11
CA TYR A 1 10.38 -12.81 4.27
C TYR A 1 10.16 -13.54 2.95
N LEU A 2 9.46 -12.95 1.96
CA LEU A 2 9.11 -13.61 0.70
C LEU A 2 10.31 -14.20 -0.06
N ALA A 3 11.40 -13.45 -0.18
CA ALA A 3 12.65 -13.91 -0.79
C ALA A 3 13.17 -15.21 -0.13
N VAL A 4 13.28 -15.20 1.21
CA VAL A 4 13.78 -16.35 2.00
C VAL A 4 12.84 -17.55 1.92
N ARG A 5 11.53 -17.32 1.97
CA ARG A 5 10.52 -18.37 1.82
C ARG A 5 10.62 -19.07 0.46
N ASN A 6 11.10 -18.36 -0.57
CA ASN A 6 11.30 -18.88 -1.91
C ASN A 6 12.76 -19.27 -2.20
N GLY A 7 13.56 -19.52 -1.16
CA GLY A 7 14.88 -20.15 -1.28
C GLY A 7 16.08 -19.19 -1.41
N LEU A 8 15.86 -17.87 -1.43
CA LEU A 8 16.97 -16.91 -1.43
C LEU A 8 17.62 -16.80 -0.05
N LYS A 9 18.94 -16.79 -0.01
CA LYS A 9 19.75 -16.65 1.20
C LYS A 9 20.09 -15.19 1.47
N PRO A 10 20.36 -14.80 2.73
CA PRO A 10 21.03 -13.55 3.01
C PRO A 10 22.33 -13.44 2.19
N GLY A 11 22.47 -12.38 1.40
CA GLY A 11 23.60 -12.18 0.48
C GLY A 11 23.28 -12.40 -1.00
N ASP A 12 22.21 -13.14 -1.34
CA ASP A 12 21.78 -13.32 -2.74
C ASP A 12 21.16 -12.04 -3.33
N TYR A 13 20.82 -11.07 -2.46
CA TYR A 13 20.27 -9.78 -2.83
C TYR A 13 20.72 -8.70 -1.86
N THR A 14 20.66 -7.46 -2.32
CA THR A 14 20.84 -6.26 -1.48
C THR A 14 19.52 -5.50 -1.38
N LEU A 15 19.37 -4.72 -0.31
CA LEU A 15 18.20 -3.87 -0.11
C LEU A 15 18.57 -2.41 -0.33
N LEU A 16 17.85 -1.75 -1.23
CA LEU A 16 18.00 -0.32 -1.51
C LEU A 16 16.69 0.41 -1.17
N PRO A 17 16.68 1.33 -0.19
CA PRO A 17 15.50 2.13 0.11
C PRO A 17 15.28 3.19 -0.99
N VAL A 18 14.32 2.96 -1.87
CA VAL A 18 14.01 3.86 -3.00
C VAL A 18 12.72 4.66 -2.83
N GLY A 19 12.00 4.50 -1.72
CA GLY A 19 10.72 5.14 -1.48
C GLY A 19 9.58 4.57 -2.35
N ALA A 20 8.57 5.38 -2.65
CA ALA A 20 7.40 5.03 -3.46
C ALA A 20 7.11 6.13 -4.50
N GLY A 21 6.18 5.88 -5.43
CA GLY A 21 5.84 6.86 -6.47
C GLY A 21 6.98 7.09 -7.46
N ASN A 22 7.29 8.35 -7.77
CA ASN A 22 8.25 8.70 -8.82
C ASN A 22 9.67 8.18 -8.55
N THR A 23 10.09 8.11 -7.28
CA THR A 23 11.44 7.61 -6.93
C THR A 23 11.56 6.11 -7.15
N PHE A 24 10.52 5.34 -6.81
CA PHE A 24 10.46 3.90 -7.09
C PHE A 24 10.43 3.64 -8.60
N ILE A 25 9.61 4.39 -9.35
CA ILE A 25 9.54 4.28 -10.81
C ILE A 25 10.91 4.60 -11.45
N ALA A 26 11.60 5.64 -10.98
CA ALA A 26 12.92 5.98 -11.46
C ALA A 26 13.94 4.87 -11.17
N ALA A 27 13.91 4.29 -9.97
CA ALA A 27 14.82 3.22 -9.60
C ALA A 27 14.64 1.95 -10.47
N VAL A 28 13.39 1.61 -10.83
CA VAL A 28 13.11 0.54 -11.80
C VAL A 28 13.69 0.90 -13.18
N LYS A 29 13.38 2.09 -13.70
CA LYS A 29 13.82 2.53 -15.03
C LYS A 29 15.34 2.66 -15.18
N GLN A 30 16.02 3.00 -14.09
CA GLN A 30 17.47 3.16 -14.04
C GLN A 30 18.19 1.86 -13.66
N ASP A 31 17.46 0.74 -13.57
CA ASP A 31 17.97 -0.58 -13.19
C ASP A 31 18.71 -0.59 -11.83
N GLN A 32 18.32 0.32 -10.93
CA GLN A 32 18.83 0.34 -9.56
C GLN A 32 18.20 -0.76 -8.71
N ILE A 33 16.99 -1.20 -9.07
CA ILE A 33 16.29 -2.32 -8.44
C ILE A 33 15.69 -3.24 -9.50
N GLN A 34 15.78 -4.55 -9.27
CA GLN A 34 15.16 -5.57 -10.14
C GLN A 34 13.80 -6.03 -9.61
N ALA A 35 13.52 -5.80 -8.32
CA ALA A 35 12.24 -6.07 -7.69
C ALA A 35 12.04 -5.13 -6.49
N GLY A 36 10.78 -4.87 -6.13
CA GLY A 36 10.46 -4.08 -4.95
C GLY A 36 9.00 -4.21 -4.53
N MET A 37 8.71 -3.77 -3.31
CA MET A 37 7.36 -3.72 -2.77
C MET A 37 6.88 -2.27 -2.76
N THR A 38 5.72 -2.00 -3.36
CA THR A 38 5.11 -0.67 -3.41
C THR A 38 3.58 -0.79 -3.36
N THR A 39 2.88 0.35 -3.28
CA THR A 39 1.42 0.45 -3.23
C THR A 39 0.87 1.26 -4.41
N GLU A 40 -0.46 1.30 -4.56
CA GLU A 40 -1.12 2.22 -5.47
C GLU A 40 -0.84 3.70 -5.09
N PRO A 41 -0.84 4.63 -6.06
CA PRO A 41 -1.01 4.43 -7.51
C PRO A 41 0.28 4.05 -8.26
N THR A 42 1.37 3.72 -7.54
CA THR A 42 2.67 3.39 -8.17
C THR A 42 2.59 2.12 -9.01
N ILE A 43 1.88 1.10 -8.50
CA ILE A 43 1.65 -0.18 -9.20
C ILE A 43 0.95 0.08 -10.53
N ALA A 44 -0.20 0.74 -10.50
CA ALA A 44 -0.98 1.00 -11.71
C ALA A 44 -0.18 1.80 -12.77
N LYS A 45 0.68 2.74 -12.34
CA LYS A 45 1.57 3.47 -13.26
C LYS A 45 2.59 2.56 -13.94
N LEU A 46 3.30 1.73 -13.18
CA LEU A 46 4.31 0.82 -13.73
C LEU A 46 3.72 -0.20 -14.70
N LEU A 47 2.54 -0.74 -14.37
CA LEU A 47 1.82 -1.68 -15.24
C LEU A 47 1.36 -1.00 -16.52
N LYS A 48 0.80 0.22 -16.42
CA LYS A 48 0.35 0.99 -17.60
C LYS A 48 1.49 1.29 -18.58
N THR A 49 2.70 1.52 -18.08
CA THR A 49 3.87 1.79 -18.91
C THR A 49 4.61 0.52 -19.35
N GLY A 50 4.24 -0.66 -18.85
CA GLY A 50 4.93 -1.92 -19.13
C GLY A 50 6.32 -2.04 -18.52
N GLU A 51 6.64 -1.19 -17.53
CA GLU A 51 7.98 -1.11 -16.90
C GLU A 51 8.16 -2.18 -15.82
N ALA A 52 7.06 -2.77 -15.33
CA ALA A 52 7.09 -3.84 -14.36
C ALA A 52 5.92 -4.81 -14.54
N SER A 53 6.01 -5.95 -13.87
CA SER A 53 4.93 -6.92 -13.71
C SER A 53 4.75 -7.27 -12.23
N ILE A 54 3.58 -7.82 -11.88
CA ILE A 54 3.30 -8.24 -10.50
C ILE A 54 3.97 -9.60 -10.24
N LEU A 55 4.86 -9.66 -9.25
CA LEU A 55 5.44 -10.92 -8.75
C LEU A 55 4.56 -11.56 -7.68
N VAL A 56 4.10 -10.76 -6.72
CA VAL A 56 3.22 -11.17 -5.61
C VAL A 56 2.21 -10.06 -5.40
N ASP A 57 0.93 -10.40 -5.38
CA ASP A 57 -0.17 -9.48 -5.07
C ASP A 57 -0.62 -9.71 -3.63
N MET A 58 -0.72 -8.65 -2.84
CA MET A 58 -1.19 -8.69 -1.44
C MET A 58 -2.27 -7.62 -1.19
N ARG A 59 -3.00 -7.22 -2.23
CA ARG A 59 -4.05 -6.20 -2.12
C ARG A 59 -5.30 -6.67 -1.39
N THR A 60 -5.62 -7.96 -1.47
CA THR A 60 -6.76 -8.55 -0.73
C THR A 60 -6.31 -9.39 0.45
N PRO A 61 -7.16 -9.58 1.48
CA PRO A 61 -6.87 -10.48 2.60
C PRO A 61 -6.53 -11.91 2.17
N GLU A 62 -7.21 -12.42 1.13
CA GLU A 62 -7.02 -13.78 0.61
C GLU A 62 -5.63 -13.93 -0.02
N LYS A 63 -5.26 -13.00 -0.91
CA LYS A 63 -3.95 -13.00 -1.58
C LYS A 63 -2.80 -12.78 -0.59
N THR A 64 -3.03 -11.94 0.41
CA THR A 64 -2.09 -11.74 1.53
C THR A 64 -1.87 -13.03 2.30
N LYS A 65 -2.96 -13.73 2.65
CA LYS A 65 -2.88 -15.00 3.37
C LYS A 65 -2.18 -16.08 2.54
N GLU A 66 -2.41 -16.12 1.23
CA GLU A 66 -1.68 -17.00 0.31
C GLU A 66 -0.17 -16.72 0.35
N ALA A 67 0.22 -15.45 0.19
CA ALA A 67 1.61 -15.02 0.16
C ALA A 67 2.35 -15.21 1.51
N LEU A 68 1.67 -14.99 2.64
CA LEU A 68 2.31 -14.89 3.96
C LEU A 68 1.94 -16.02 4.93
N GLY A 69 0.96 -16.86 4.59
CA GLY A 69 0.49 -17.97 5.43
C GLY A 69 -0.49 -17.55 6.55
N GLY A 70 -0.87 -16.28 6.61
CA GLY A 70 -1.76 -15.75 7.64
C GLY A 70 -2.19 -14.30 7.36
N PRO A 71 -3.10 -13.73 8.16
CA PRO A 71 -3.43 -12.32 8.07
C PRO A 71 -2.20 -11.46 8.35
N TYR A 72 -2.10 -10.34 7.63
CA TYR A 72 -1.03 -9.36 7.82
C TYR A 72 -1.64 -7.97 8.05
N PRO A 73 -1.57 -7.43 9.29
CA PRO A 73 -1.97 -6.06 9.53
C PRO A 73 -0.95 -5.12 8.88
N ALA A 74 -1.39 -4.36 7.88
CA ALA A 74 -0.55 -3.40 7.16
C ALA A 74 -0.51 -2.04 7.91
N ALA A 75 -1.06 -0.98 7.32
CA ALA A 75 -1.15 0.32 7.97
C ALA A 75 -2.07 0.25 9.20
N SER A 76 -1.56 0.71 10.35
CA SER A 76 -2.28 0.73 11.62
C SER A 76 -2.15 2.11 12.27
N PHE A 77 -3.20 2.55 12.96
CA PHE A 77 -3.09 3.70 13.86
C PHE A 77 -2.48 3.22 15.18
N TYR A 78 -1.28 3.72 15.50
CA TYR A 78 -0.60 3.43 16.76
C TYR A 78 -0.10 4.74 17.37
N VAL A 79 -0.04 4.75 18.70
CA VAL A 79 0.41 5.90 19.51
C VAL A 79 1.31 5.40 20.63
N GLN A 80 2.09 6.31 21.21
CA GLN A 80 2.90 5.99 22.39
C GLN A 80 2.01 5.61 23.57
N SER A 81 2.45 4.63 24.37
CA SER A 81 1.71 4.17 25.57
C SER A 81 1.43 5.32 26.55
N ALA A 82 2.43 6.16 26.83
CA ALA A 82 2.26 7.31 27.72
C ALA A 82 1.23 8.34 27.20
N TRP A 83 1.11 8.48 25.88
CA TRP A 83 0.12 9.40 25.29
C TRP A 83 -1.29 8.85 25.48
N ILE A 84 -1.53 7.57 25.16
CA ILE A 84 -2.88 6.99 25.31
C ILE A 84 -3.33 6.90 26.76
N GLU A 85 -2.41 6.75 27.72
CA GLU A 85 -2.73 6.76 29.14
C GLU A 85 -3.32 8.10 29.62
N SER A 86 -2.83 9.21 29.04
CA SER A 86 -3.27 10.58 29.37
C SER A 86 -4.34 11.15 28.42
N HIS A 87 -4.53 10.55 27.23
CA HIS A 87 -5.43 11.02 26.17
C HIS A 87 -6.44 9.95 25.74
N LYS A 88 -7.05 9.28 26.72
CA LYS A 88 -7.97 8.15 26.46
C LYS A 88 -9.18 8.56 25.62
N GLU A 89 -9.72 9.75 25.85
CA GLU A 89 -10.88 10.24 25.12
C GLU A 89 -10.54 10.57 23.67
N GLU A 90 -9.41 11.23 23.43
CA GLU A 90 -8.90 11.53 22.09
C GLU A 90 -8.56 10.25 21.32
N ALA A 91 -7.91 9.29 21.98
CA ALA A 91 -7.61 7.99 21.40
C ALA A 91 -8.89 7.28 20.93
N GLN A 92 -9.94 7.29 21.75
CA GLN A 92 -11.23 6.69 21.38
C GLN A 92 -11.90 7.45 20.23
N LYS A 93 -11.85 8.78 20.23
CA LYS A 93 -12.39 9.61 19.13
C LYS A 93 -11.67 9.32 17.81
N LEU A 94 -10.34 9.20 17.83
CA LEU A 94 -9.53 8.86 16.66
C LEU A 94 -9.85 7.44 16.17
N ALA A 95 -9.88 6.45 17.06
CA ALA A 95 -10.26 5.08 16.71
C ALA A 95 -11.66 5.04 16.06
N ASN A 96 -12.63 5.77 16.62
CA ASN A 96 -13.98 5.88 16.06
C ASN A 96 -13.96 6.53 14.67
N ALA A 97 -13.16 7.57 14.46
CA ALA A 97 -13.01 8.21 13.15
C ALA A 97 -12.44 7.23 12.11
N PHE A 98 -11.37 6.51 12.44
CA PHE A 98 -10.80 5.49 11.55
C PHE A 98 -11.81 4.39 11.21
N VAL A 99 -12.52 3.84 12.21
CA VAL A 99 -13.54 2.80 11.96
C VAL A 99 -14.67 3.32 11.07
N LYS A 100 -15.14 4.56 11.28
CA LYS A 100 -16.16 5.18 10.42
C LYS A 100 -15.66 5.36 8.99
N THR A 101 -14.42 5.83 8.81
CA THR A 101 -13.81 5.99 7.48
C THR A 101 -13.62 4.65 6.79
N MET A 102 -13.16 3.61 7.49
CA MET A 102 -13.03 2.26 6.93
C MET A 102 -14.38 1.69 6.50
N LYS A 103 -15.45 1.93 7.29
CA LYS A 103 -16.81 1.56 6.90
C LYS A 103 -17.26 2.31 5.65
N PHE A 104 -16.99 3.62 5.56
CA PHE A 104 -17.29 4.40 4.37
C PHE A 104 -16.59 3.80 3.14
N ILE A 105 -15.27 3.55 3.22
CA ILE A 105 -14.49 2.95 2.12
C ILE A 105 -15.07 1.58 1.72
N ALA A 106 -15.47 0.76 2.69
CA ALA A 106 -16.01 -0.58 2.42
C ALA A 106 -17.41 -0.59 1.77
N THR A 107 -18.16 0.52 1.83
CA THR A 107 -19.56 0.57 1.35
C THR A 107 -19.79 1.52 0.18
N HIS A 108 -18.76 2.19 -0.32
CA HIS A 108 -18.85 3.16 -1.42
C HIS A 108 -18.02 2.70 -2.62
N SER A 109 -18.35 3.21 -3.80
CA SER A 109 -17.60 2.89 -5.02
C SER A 109 -16.22 3.55 -5.03
N ALA A 110 -15.31 3.03 -5.86
CA ALA A 110 -13.98 3.61 -6.06
C ALA A 110 -14.06 5.06 -6.56
N GLU A 111 -15.06 5.40 -7.39
CA GLU A 111 -15.34 6.74 -7.86
C GLU A 111 -15.79 7.67 -6.74
N GLU A 112 -16.73 7.22 -5.90
CA GLU A 112 -17.22 7.99 -4.76
C GLU A 112 -16.10 8.27 -3.76
N ILE A 113 -15.22 7.29 -3.53
CA ILE A 113 -14.02 7.46 -2.70
C ILE A 113 -13.07 8.47 -3.35
N ALA A 114 -12.77 8.30 -4.65
CA ALA A 114 -11.88 9.21 -5.37
C ALA A 114 -12.37 10.65 -5.30
N ASP A 115 -13.67 10.90 -5.43
CA ASP A 115 -14.26 12.25 -5.35
C ASP A 115 -14.12 12.92 -3.98
N LYS A 116 -13.81 12.17 -2.93
CA LYS A 116 -13.47 12.71 -1.60
C LYS A 116 -11.98 12.99 -1.41
N MET A 117 -11.12 12.56 -2.34
CA MET A 117 -9.67 12.69 -2.21
C MET A 117 -9.15 13.99 -2.83
N PRO A 118 -8.07 14.59 -2.28
CA PRO A 118 -7.39 15.70 -2.91
C PRO A 118 -6.90 15.31 -4.32
N LYS A 119 -7.05 16.20 -5.31
CA LYS A 119 -6.70 15.92 -6.72
C LYS A 119 -5.25 15.49 -6.92
N ASP A 120 -4.34 15.94 -6.05
CA ASP A 120 -2.92 15.57 -6.13
C ASP A 120 -2.68 14.07 -5.91
N TYR A 121 -3.60 13.38 -5.22
CA TYR A 121 -3.52 11.92 -5.01
C TYR A 121 -3.79 11.15 -6.30
N TYR A 122 -4.47 11.75 -7.28
CA TYR A 122 -4.67 11.13 -8.60
C TYR A 122 -3.35 11.01 -9.36
N ALA A 123 -2.32 11.74 -8.93
CA ALA A 123 -0.99 11.72 -9.51
C ALA A 123 -1.02 11.94 -11.04
N GLY A 124 -1.91 12.83 -11.48
CA GLY A 124 -2.15 13.22 -12.88
C GLY A 124 -3.15 12.36 -13.65
N ASN A 125 -3.72 11.30 -13.06
CA ASN A 125 -4.66 10.41 -13.75
C ASN A 125 -5.73 9.85 -12.80
N ARG A 126 -6.92 10.46 -12.80
CA ARG A 126 -8.04 10.05 -11.93
C ARG A 126 -8.54 8.64 -12.27
N ASP A 127 -8.65 8.29 -13.54
CA ASP A 127 -9.17 6.97 -13.94
C ASP A 127 -8.26 5.84 -13.45
N LEU A 128 -6.94 6.04 -13.55
CA LEU A 128 -5.96 5.10 -13.01
C LEU A 128 -6.03 5.00 -11.48
N TYR A 129 -6.32 6.12 -10.80
CA TYR A 129 -6.52 6.15 -9.36
C TYR A 129 -7.77 5.38 -8.92
N VAL A 130 -8.89 5.58 -9.61
CA VAL A 130 -10.14 4.82 -9.40
C VAL A 130 -9.91 3.33 -9.65
N GLN A 131 -9.21 2.98 -10.73
CA GLN A 131 -8.85 1.58 -11.01
C GLN A 131 -8.00 0.97 -9.88
N GLY A 132 -7.04 1.74 -9.34
CA GLY A 132 -6.23 1.32 -8.20
C GLY A 132 -7.08 1.05 -6.95
N LEU A 133 -8.03 1.93 -6.62
CA LEU A 133 -8.96 1.76 -5.50
C LEU A 133 -9.87 0.54 -5.67
N ALA A 134 -10.31 0.24 -6.90
CA ALA A 134 -11.14 -0.93 -7.18
C ALA A 134 -10.35 -2.27 -7.11
N GLY A 135 -9.02 -2.22 -7.11
CA GLY A 135 -8.15 -3.39 -7.15
C GLY A 135 -8.02 -4.17 -5.83
N GLY A 136 -8.65 -3.68 -4.76
CA GLY A 136 -8.48 -4.18 -3.39
C GLY A 136 -7.55 -3.30 -2.57
#